data_AF-A0AAN5YW61-F1
#
_entry.id   AF-A0AAN5YW61-F1
#
_cell.length_a   1.000
_cell.length_b   1.000
_cell.length_c   1.000
_cell.angle_alpha   90.00
_cell.angle_beta   90.00
_cell.angle_gamma   90.00
#
_symmetry.space_group_name_H-M   'P 1'
#
loop_
_entity.id
_entity.type
_entity.pdbx_description
1 polymer ?
#
loop_
_entity_poly.entity_id
_entity_poly.type
_entity_poly.pdbx_seq_one_letter_code
_entity_poly.pdbx_strand_id
1 'polypeptide(L)'
;MDYNNPLDLLHMAEEADWVNKVNMARVDGRICDWVKSFHPKNLSCRLDGGFLNSAYNLGQKFAFDDGTIWFLRLPRASSISPEYADEKVAMEVEALHLIRENTSIPVPEIYAWGFSEENPLGLGPFMLMSFIDGVCLKDVLGEDGSRLLKQGIPDADIEYVYRQMARFMLQLFKLDFERVGSLPSPRTKFPAPARPLTWKVHAILRLGGVNTFGDRDEGFSTTREYLQYVNNQDWQQLRLQPNSIAGPEHARSSYASLKILQSLIPELTNTTYDRGPFKLICDDFGLGNVIVRSKDDLTITGVIDLEWVYAGPAQLFASAPWWLLLDRPINTEWDFEEGEAPKATDRYFECLAIFKRVLAEEEAEMTGNRGKELSELIQWSEDSGAMWLHMLLSSGFFDTLSFPCMQLRKRRGAEWWDERIDEYRDTEEVETFVTNKLDDLAAYDKVEDKVEHYKALMDSKEMTIEDFICTVSSLLRVAQSME
;
A
#
# COMPACT_ATOMS: atom_id res chain seq x y z
N MET A 1 12.13 -4.72 10.99
CA MET A 1 12.93 -3.58 10.48
C MET A 1 12.16 -2.30 10.78
N ASP A 2 12.79 -1.31 11.40
CA ASP A 2 12.07 -0.12 11.86
C ASP A 2 12.04 0.98 10.80
N TYR A 3 11.08 1.90 10.94
CA TYR A 3 11.05 3.12 10.13
C TYR A 3 12.19 4.07 10.52
N ASN A 4 12.57 4.97 9.62
CA ASN A 4 13.56 6.00 9.88
C ASN A 4 12.88 7.17 10.62
N ASN A 5 13.01 7.19 11.94
CA ASN A 5 12.35 8.16 12.83
C ASN A 5 12.76 9.63 12.54
N PRO A 6 14.03 9.97 12.25
CA PRO A 6 14.40 11.30 11.79
C PRO A 6 13.62 11.80 10.57
N LEU A 7 13.40 10.93 9.58
CA LEU A 7 12.59 11.24 8.41
C LEU A 7 11.11 11.40 8.78
N ASP A 8 10.57 10.51 9.62
CA ASP A 8 9.18 10.61 10.08
C ASP A 8 8.91 11.95 10.79
N LEU A 9 9.80 12.37 11.70
CA LEU A 9 9.70 13.66 12.38
C LEU A 9 9.76 14.85 11.41
N LEU A 10 10.63 14.79 10.39
CA LEU A 10 10.68 15.79 9.33
C LEU A 10 9.35 15.86 8.57
N HIS A 11 8.84 14.71 8.14
CA HIS A 11 7.60 14.61 7.37
C HIS A 11 6.37 15.06 8.17
N MET A 12 6.32 14.82 9.48
CA MET A 12 5.28 15.34 10.37
C MET A 12 5.30 16.87 10.46
N ALA A 13 6.50 17.48 10.48
CA ALA A 13 6.64 18.94 10.48
C ALA A 13 6.20 19.54 9.13
N GLU A 14 6.57 18.91 8.01
CA GLU A 14 6.11 19.28 6.66
C GLU A 14 4.58 19.22 6.54
N GLU A 15 3.96 18.17 7.09
CA GLU A 15 2.50 18.02 7.13
C GLU A 15 1.84 19.11 7.96
N ALA A 16 2.40 19.48 9.11
CA ALA A 16 1.84 20.55 9.93
C ALA A 16 1.83 21.89 9.17
N ASP A 17 2.92 22.23 8.49
CA ASP A 17 2.98 23.41 7.62
C ASP A 17 1.99 23.34 6.45
N TRP A 18 1.93 22.19 5.77
CA TRP A 18 1.02 21.97 4.66
C TRP A 18 -0.46 22.04 5.07
N VAL A 19 -0.85 21.41 6.18
CA VAL A 19 -2.21 21.47 6.74
C VAL A 19 -2.58 22.90 7.12
N ASN A 20 -1.63 23.71 7.61
CA ASN A 20 -1.87 25.13 7.85
C ASN A 20 -2.21 25.87 6.55
N LYS A 21 -1.49 25.61 5.45
CA LYS A 21 -1.80 26.19 4.12
C LYS A 21 -3.18 25.77 3.62
N VAL A 22 -3.54 24.50 3.77
CA VAL A 22 -4.87 23.99 3.43
C VAL A 22 -5.95 24.71 4.26
N ASN A 23 -5.75 24.84 5.58
CA ASN A 23 -6.67 25.53 6.47
C ASN A 23 -6.84 27.01 6.14
N MET A 24 -5.75 27.72 5.80
CA MET A 24 -5.85 29.11 5.35
C MET A 24 -6.68 29.21 4.06
N ALA A 25 -6.45 28.34 3.09
CA ALA A 25 -7.23 28.33 1.85
C ALA A 25 -8.72 28.03 2.09
N ARG A 26 -9.04 27.23 3.13
CA ARG A 26 -10.42 26.98 3.58
C ARG A 26 -11.06 28.20 4.23
N VAL A 27 -10.39 28.80 5.21
CA VAL A 27 -10.93 29.91 6.02
C VAL A 27 -11.10 31.16 5.17
N ASP A 28 -10.16 31.45 4.26
CA ASP A 28 -10.21 32.63 3.39
C ASP A 28 -11.16 32.44 2.18
N GLY A 29 -11.81 31.28 2.04
CA GLY A 29 -12.76 30.99 0.95
C GLY A 29 -12.12 30.64 -0.41
N ARG A 30 -10.80 30.82 -0.56
CA ARG A 30 -10.06 30.55 -1.80
C ARG A 30 -10.27 29.14 -2.34
N ILE A 31 -10.39 28.14 -1.45
CA ILE A 31 -10.62 26.76 -1.88
C ILE A 31 -12.01 26.57 -2.49
N CYS A 32 -13.04 27.24 -1.98
CA CYS A 32 -14.39 27.21 -2.54
C CYS A 32 -14.44 27.93 -3.88
N ASP A 33 -13.79 29.10 -3.99
CA ASP A 33 -13.70 29.84 -5.26
C ASP A 33 -13.00 29.02 -6.36
N TRP A 34 -11.93 28.33 -5.99
CA TRP A 34 -11.21 27.43 -6.88
C TRP A 34 -12.07 26.22 -7.29
N VAL A 35 -12.68 25.50 -6.35
CA VAL A 35 -13.53 24.33 -6.63
C VAL A 35 -14.73 24.71 -7.51
N LYS A 36 -15.35 25.86 -7.23
CA LYS A 36 -16.44 26.43 -8.03
C LYS A 36 -16.07 26.62 -9.50
N SER A 37 -14.82 26.96 -9.81
CA SER A 37 -14.37 27.19 -11.19
C SER A 37 -14.45 25.95 -12.09
N PHE A 38 -14.44 24.76 -11.50
CA PHE A 38 -14.61 23.48 -12.22
C PHE A 38 -16.08 23.13 -12.47
N HIS A 39 -17.02 23.77 -11.77
CA HIS A 39 -18.43 23.48 -11.94
C HIS A 39 -18.93 24.01 -13.30
N PRO A 40 -19.60 23.21 -14.16
CA PRO A 40 -20.00 23.65 -15.51
C PRO A 40 -20.89 24.90 -15.54
N LYS A 41 -21.69 25.10 -14.48
CA LYS A 41 -22.57 26.27 -14.28
C LYS A 41 -21.96 27.34 -13.36
N ASN A 42 -20.73 27.15 -12.90
CA ASN A 42 -20.05 28.01 -11.94
C ASN A 42 -20.91 28.29 -10.70
N LEU A 43 -21.51 27.23 -10.13
CA LEU A 43 -22.37 27.35 -8.94
C LEU A 43 -21.52 27.60 -7.70
N SER A 44 -22.05 28.36 -6.75
CA SER A 44 -21.37 28.52 -5.48
C SER A 44 -21.43 27.22 -4.68
N CYS A 45 -20.39 27.00 -3.87
CA CYS A 45 -20.31 25.87 -2.97
C CYS A 45 -19.85 26.34 -1.58
N ARG A 46 -20.09 25.50 -0.59
CA ARG A 46 -19.61 25.67 0.78
C ARG A 46 -18.94 24.39 1.26
N LEU A 47 -18.04 24.53 2.22
CA LEU A 47 -17.47 23.39 2.93
C LEU A 47 -18.59 22.62 3.64
N ASP A 48 -18.61 21.30 3.46
CA ASP A 48 -19.51 20.40 4.16
C ASP A 48 -18.72 19.53 5.16
N GLY A 49 -18.82 19.88 6.45
CA GLY A 49 -18.10 19.19 7.52
C GLY A 49 -16.59 19.47 7.57
N GLY A 50 -15.92 18.70 8.44
CA GLY A 50 -14.46 18.73 8.60
C GLY A 50 -13.74 17.89 7.55
N PHE A 51 -12.41 17.75 7.72
CA PHE A 51 -11.63 16.86 6.87
C PHE A 51 -12.04 15.40 7.04
N LEU A 52 -12.02 14.66 5.94
CA LEU A 52 -12.05 13.20 5.92
C LEU A 52 -10.64 12.72 5.60
N ASN A 53 -9.86 12.38 6.63
CA ASN A 53 -8.47 12.01 6.47
C ASN A 53 -8.34 10.48 6.28
N SER A 54 -7.52 10.09 5.32
CA SER A 54 -6.99 8.73 5.20
C SER A 54 -5.48 8.72 5.44
N ALA A 55 -4.84 7.56 5.29
CA ALA A 55 -3.39 7.42 5.47
C ALA A 55 -2.60 8.30 4.49
N TYR A 56 -3.09 8.43 3.26
CA TYR A 56 -2.37 9.09 2.17
C TYR A 56 -3.04 10.36 1.65
N ASN A 57 -4.30 10.64 2.00
CA ASN A 57 -5.01 11.82 1.52
C ASN A 57 -5.74 12.55 2.62
N LEU A 58 -5.83 13.85 2.42
CA LEU A 58 -6.77 14.70 3.10
C LEU A 58 -7.96 14.95 2.15
N GLY A 59 -9.15 14.68 2.65
CA GLY A 59 -10.41 14.83 1.93
C GLY A 59 -11.23 16.01 2.42
N GLN A 60 -11.91 16.72 1.51
CA GLN A 60 -12.88 17.76 1.86
C GLN A 60 -14.12 17.69 0.98
N LYS A 61 -15.31 17.69 1.60
CA LYS A 61 -16.60 17.76 0.90
C LYS A 61 -17.03 19.19 0.59
N PHE A 62 -17.68 19.38 -0.54
CA PHE A 62 -18.23 20.64 -0.99
C PHE A 62 -19.70 20.45 -1.36
N ALA A 63 -20.59 21.17 -0.68
CA ALA A 63 -22.01 21.21 -1.02
C ALA A 63 -22.30 22.39 -1.93
N PHE A 64 -22.76 22.11 -3.14
CA PHE A 64 -23.18 23.12 -4.12
C PHE A 64 -24.62 23.59 -3.88
N ASP A 65 -24.96 24.75 -4.42
CA ASP A 65 -26.30 25.36 -4.28
C ASP A 65 -27.44 24.49 -4.85
N ASP A 66 -27.14 23.59 -5.78
CA ASP A 66 -28.12 22.63 -6.33
C ASP A 66 -28.26 21.34 -5.51
N GLY A 67 -27.54 21.24 -4.39
CA GLY A 67 -27.54 20.08 -3.50
C GLY A 67 -26.52 19.00 -3.84
N THR A 68 -25.79 19.12 -4.95
CA THR A 68 -24.74 18.16 -5.32
C THR A 68 -23.56 18.24 -4.33
N ILE A 69 -22.99 17.09 -3.99
CA ILE A 69 -21.80 17.00 -3.13
C ILE A 69 -20.61 16.52 -3.97
N TRP A 70 -19.55 17.33 -3.98
CA TRP A 70 -18.26 16.94 -4.54
C TRP A 70 -17.25 16.70 -3.43
N PHE A 71 -16.24 15.88 -3.71
CA PHE A 71 -15.19 15.53 -2.78
C PHE A 71 -13.83 15.83 -3.40
N LEU A 72 -13.06 16.69 -2.73
CA LEU A 72 -11.69 17.01 -3.07
C LEU A 72 -10.74 16.10 -2.28
N ARG A 73 -9.79 15.49 -2.97
CA ARG A 73 -8.65 14.77 -2.39
C ARG A 73 -7.36 15.49 -2.70
N LEU A 74 -6.53 15.60 -1.67
CA LEU A 74 -5.18 16.10 -1.74
C LEU A 74 -4.24 15.07 -1.10
N PRO A 75 -3.18 14.61 -1.79
CA PRO A 75 -2.16 13.78 -1.18
C PRO A 75 -1.51 14.48 0.02
N ARG A 76 -1.34 13.76 1.12
CA ARG A 76 -0.76 14.30 2.36
C ARG A 76 0.74 14.50 2.21
N ALA A 77 1.22 15.64 2.68
CA ALA A 77 2.63 16.00 2.59
C ALA A 77 3.48 15.06 3.44
N SER A 78 3.04 14.61 4.62
CA SER A 78 3.81 13.61 5.39
C SER A 78 3.90 12.26 4.69
N SER A 79 2.82 11.85 4.04
CA SER A 79 2.64 10.45 3.65
C SER A 79 3.10 10.15 2.23
N ILE A 80 3.15 11.14 1.35
CA ILE A 80 3.51 10.96 -0.06
C ILE A 80 4.76 11.77 -0.37
N SER A 81 5.68 11.17 -1.12
CA SER A 81 6.88 11.88 -1.56
C SER A 81 6.46 12.92 -2.61
N PRO A 82 6.85 14.20 -2.49
CA PRO A 82 6.51 15.24 -3.45
C PRO A 82 6.90 14.89 -4.89
N GLU A 83 8.03 14.17 -5.07
CA GLU A 83 8.54 13.75 -6.38
C GLU A 83 7.60 12.77 -7.11
N TYR A 84 6.79 12.01 -6.37
CA TYR A 84 5.94 10.95 -6.91
C TYR A 84 4.44 11.22 -6.71
N ALA A 85 4.07 12.38 -6.15
CA ALA A 85 2.69 12.73 -5.89
C ALA A 85 1.86 12.86 -7.19
N ASP A 86 2.44 13.48 -8.22
CA ASP A 86 1.82 13.65 -9.53
C ASP A 86 1.62 12.31 -10.24
N GLU A 87 2.64 11.45 -10.22
CA GLU A 87 2.57 10.08 -10.75
C GLU A 87 1.46 9.28 -10.07
N LYS A 88 1.42 9.32 -8.73
CA LYS A 88 0.39 8.62 -7.94
C LYS A 88 -1.02 9.05 -8.33
N VAL A 89 -1.28 10.36 -8.40
CA VAL A 89 -2.62 10.88 -8.76
C VAL A 89 -2.96 10.51 -10.20
N ALA A 90 -2.02 10.63 -11.14
CA ALA A 90 -2.27 10.24 -12.52
C ALA A 90 -2.64 8.76 -12.66
N MET A 91 -1.92 7.86 -12.00
CA MET A 91 -2.22 6.42 -12.04
C MET A 91 -3.60 6.10 -11.44
N GLU A 92 -3.98 6.75 -10.34
CA GLU A 92 -5.31 6.59 -9.74
C GLU A 92 -6.44 7.08 -10.69
N VAL A 93 -6.24 8.21 -11.37
CA VAL A 93 -7.19 8.71 -12.39
C VAL A 93 -7.33 7.73 -13.54
N GLU A 94 -6.23 7.15 -14.05
CA GLU A 94 -6.27 6.14 -15.11
C GLU A 94 -7.05 4.90 -14.68
N ALA A 95 -6.78 4.38 -13.48
CA ALA A 95 -7.48 3.20 -12.98
C ALA A 95 -8.97 3.45 -12.78
N LEU A 96 -9.37 4.62 -12.25
CA LEU A 96 -10.77 4.99 -12.08
C LEU A 96 -11.52 5.05 -13.42
N HIS A 97 -10.90 5.59 -14.47
CA HIS A 97 -11.48 5.57 -15.81
C HIS A 97 -11.57 4.16 -16.38
N LEU A 98 -10.47 3.39 -16.30
CA LEU A 98 -10.42 2.02 -16.80
C LEU A 98 -11.50 1.13 -16.16
N ILE A 99 -11.64 1.19 -14.83
CA ILE A 99 -12.61 0.40 -14.07
C ILE A 99 -14.04 0.82 -14.42
N ARG A 100 -14.33 2.13 -14.47
CA ARG A 100 -15.67 2.62 -14.84
C ARG A 100 -16.10 2.20 -16.24
N GLU A 101 -15.16 2.21 -17.19
CA GLU A 101 -15.46 1.94 -18.60
C GLU A 101 -15.63 0.44 -18.90
N ASN A 102 -15.00 -0.43 -18.10
CA ASN A 102 -14.91 -1.87 -18.42
C ASN A 102 -15.57 -2.77 -17.37
N THR A 103 -16.09 -2.22 -16.27
CA THR A 103 -16.69 -2.99 -15.18
C THR A 103 -17.99 -2.35 -14.68
N SER A 104 -18.72 -3.07 -13.84
CA SER A 104 -19.87 -2.59 -13.08
C SER A 104 -19.51 -2.14 -11.65
N ILE A 105 -18.21 -2.09 -11.32
CA ILE A 105 -17.76 -1.72 -9.98
C ILE A 105 -18.12 -0.25 -9.73
N PRO A 106 -18.82 0.08 -8.62
CA PRO A 106 -19.23 1.44 -8.34
C PRO A 106 -18.03 2.26 -7.86
N VAL A 107 -17.40 3.01 -8.77
CA VAL A 107 -16.26 3.90 -8.47
C VAL A 107 -16.65 5.39 -8.59
N PRO A 108 -16.00 6.32 -7.87
CA PRO A 108 -16.35 7.74 -7.84
C PRO A 108 -16.04 8.46 -9.16
N GLU A 109 -16.99 9.22 -9.70
CA GLU A 109 -16.85 9.97 -10.96
C GLU A 109 -15.90 11.14 -10.80
N ILE A 110 -14.91 11.25 -11.67
CA ILE A 110 -13.93 12.34 -11.65
C ILE A 110 -14.50 13.55 -12.39
N TYR A 111 -14.61 14.68 -11.70
CA TYR A 111 -15.03 15.97 -12.28
C TYR A 111 -13.83 16.81 -12.73
N ALA A 112 -12.76 16.81 -11.94
CA ALA A 112 -11.52 17.48 -12.27
C ALA A 112 -10.36 16.82 -11.53
N TRP A 113 -9.14 17.01 -12.02
CA TRP A 113 -7.91 16.63 -11.36
C TRP A 113 -6.78 17.50 -11.95
N GLY A 114 -5.60 17.48 -11.34
CA GLY A 114 -4.44 18.17 -11.90
C GLY A 114 -3.17 17.91 -11.10
N PHE A 115 -2.06 18.21 -11.76
CA PHE A 115 -0.71 18.11 -11.21
C PHE A 115 -0.42 19.23 -10.20
N SER A 116 0.68 19.07 -9.47
CA SER A 116 1.12 20.01 -8.45
C SER A 116 1.26 21.43 -8.98
N GLU A 117 1.85 21.61 -10.16
CA GLU A 117 2.04 22.92 -10.79
C GLU A 117 0.74 23.58 -11.28
N GLU A 118 -0.31 22.77 -11.49
CA GLU A 118 -1.62 23.23 -11.98
C GLU A 118 -2.53 23.67 -10.83
N ASN A 119 -2.17 23.38 -9.58
CA ASN A 119 -2.92 23.78 -8.41
C ASN A 119 -2.54 25.22 -7.98
N PRO A 120 -3.40 26.23 -8.22
CA PRO A 120 -3.08 27.63 -7.94
C PRO A 120 -2.98 27.94 -6.44
N LEU A 121 -3.39 27.01 -5.58
CA LEU A 121 -3.28 27.14 -4.12
C LEU A 121 -1.95 26.59 -3.58
N GLY A 122 -1.13 25.95 -4.42
CA GLY A 122 0.15 25.35 -4.02
C GLY A 122 0.00 24.20 -3.03
N LEU A 123 -1.10 23.45 -3.11
CA LEU A 123 -1.42 22.36 -2.17
C LEU A 123 -0.99 20.97 -2.68
N GLY A 124 -0.27 20.90 -3.81
CA GLY A 124 0.09 19.65 -4.49
C GLY A 124 -0.95 19.23 -5.54
N PRO A 125 -0.85 18.01 -6.08
CA PRO A 125 -1.81 17.53 -7.05
C PRO A 125 -3.15 17.27 -6.37
N PHE A 126 -4.21 17.15 -7.16
CA PHE A 126 -5.55 17.02 -6.61
C PHE A 126 -6.46 16.16 -7.49
N MET A 127 -7.51 15.64 -6.86
CA MET A 127 -8.64 15.01 -7.54
C MET A 127 -9.94 15.53 -6.94
N LEU A 128 -10.87 15.92 -7.80
CA LEU A 128 -12.21 16.39 -7.46
C LEU A 128 -13.22 15.44 -8.10
N MET A 129 -14.04 14.79 -7.28
CA MET A 129 -14.87 13.68 -7.70
C MET A 129 -16.23 13.64 -6.99
N SER A 130 -17.12 12.76 -7.44
CA SER A 130 -18.40 12.50 -6.78
C SER A 130 -18.17 11.94 -5.37
N PHE A 131 -18.92 12.45 -4.38
CA PHE A 131 -18.98 11.82 -3.08
C PHE A 131 -19.89 10.58 -3.14
N ILE A 132 -19.46 9.46 -2.55
CA ILE A 132 -20.27 8.24 -2.47
C ILE A 132 -20.91 8.17 -1.09
N ASP A 133 -22.24 8.22 -1.05
CA ASP A 133 -23.01 8.09 0.19
C ASP A 133 -23.00 6.66 0.73
N GLY A 134 -22.91 6.55 2.06
CA GLY A 134 -22.96 5.29 2.80
C GLY A 134 -22.08 5.32 4.04
N VAL A 135 -21.66 4.14 4.49
CA VAL A 135 -20.77 3.95 5.64
C VAL A 135 -19.57 3.11 5.18
N CYS A 136 -18.36 3.48 5.62
CA CYS A 136 -17.18 2.65 5.37
C CYS A 136 -17.33 1.28 6.03
N LEU A 137 -17.08 0.20 5.29
CA LEU A 137 -17.26 -1.16 5.80
C LEU A 137 -16.34 -1.45 6.99
N LYS A 138 -15.13 -0.86 7.02
CA LYS A 138 -14.24 -0.93 8.18
C LYS A 138 -14.91 -0.42 9.45
N ASP A 139 -15.70 0.64 9.40
CA ASP A 139 -16.38 1.19 10.58
C ASP A 139 -17.57 0.32 11.02
N VAL A 140 -18.11 -0.49 10.10
CA VAL A 140 -19.20 -1.43 10.38
C VAL A 140 -18.64 -2.70 11.03
N LEU A 141 -17.63 -3.31 10.40
CA LEU A 141 -17.11 -4.63 10.75
C LEU A 141 -15.84 -4.62 11.60
N GLY A 142 -15.10 -3.52 11.68
CA GLY A 142 -13.80 -3.44 12.38
C GLY A 142 -13.94 -3.28 13.90
N GLU A 143 -13.13 -3.98 14.66
CA GLU A 143 -13.12 -3.93 16.12
C GLU A 143 -12.54 -2.61 16.65
N ASP A 144 -13.20 -2.01 17.64
CA ASP A 144 -12.72 -0.76 18.23
C ASP A 144 -11.34 -0.97 18.87
N GLY A 145 -10.34 -0.22 18.41
CA GLY A 145 -8.98 -0.31 18.91
C GLY A 145 -8.14 -1.46 18.35
N SER A 146 -8.65 -2.23 17.40
CA SER A 146 -7.89 -3.23 16.62
C SER A 146 -8.00 -2.95 15.12
N ARG A 147 -7.08 -3.49 14.33
CA ARG A 147 -7.19 -3.45 12.85
C ARG A 147 -8.07 -4.58 12.30
N LEU A 148 -8.46 -5.53 13.15
CA LEU A 148 -9.17 -6.75 12.77
C LEU A 148 -10.69 -6.60 12.77
N LEU A 149 -11.38 -7.60 12.22
CA LEU A 149 -12.83 -7.75 12.32
C LEU A 149 -13.30 -7.94 13.77
N LYS A 150 -14.48 -7.40 14.10
CA LYS A 150 -15.19 -7.66 15.38
C LYS A 150 -15.39 -9.16 15.59
N GLN A 151 -15.19 -9.58 16.82
CA GLN A 151 -15.57 -10.92 17.26
C GLN A 151 -17.09 -11.13 17.12
N GLY A 152 -17.49 -12.31 16.63
CA GLY A 152 -18.90 -12.70 16.57
C GLY A 152 -19.72 -12.13 15.40
N ILE A 153 -19.08 -11.55 14.38
CA ILE A 153 -19.79 -11.24 13.12
C ILE A 153 -20.29 -12.56 12.51
N PRO A 154 -21.60 -12.67 12.18
CA PRO A 154 -22.13 -13.87 11.54
C PRO A 154 -21.42 -14.19 10.23
N ASP A 155 -21.11 -15.47 10.01
CA ASP A 155 -20.50 -15.93 8.76
C ASP A 155 -21.35 -15.59 7.52
N ALA A 156 -22.67 -15.49 7.68
CA ALA A 156 -23.57 -15.07 6.62
C ALA A 156 -23.30 -13.63 6.14
N ASP A 157 -22.97 -12.72 7.05
CA ASP A 157 -22.66 -11.33 6.72
C ASP A 157 -21.29 -11.23 6.03
N ILE A 158 -20.31 -11.98 6.54
CA ILE A 158 -18.98 -12.11 5.91
C ILE A 158 -19.12 -12.70 4.50
N GLU A 159 -19.88 -13.79 4.35
CA GLU A 159 -20.13 -14.41 3.06
C GLU A 159 -20.78 -13.43 2.08
N TYR A 160 -21.77 -12.65 2.54
CA TYR A 160 -22.47 -11.66 1.72
C TYR A 160 -21.54 -10.57 1.19
N VAL A 161 -20.64 -10.05 2.03
CA VAL A 161 -19.63 -9.07 1.64
C VAL A 161 -18.60 -9.70 0.69
N TYR A 162 -18.05 -10.86 1.04
CA TYR A 162 -17.06 -11.56 0.21
C TYR A 162 -17.58 -11.91 -1.17
N ARG A 163 -18.87 -12.26 -1.29
CA ARG A 163 -19.51 -12.56 -2.57
C ARG A 163 -19.50 -11.33 -3.49
N GLN A 164 -19.77 -10.15 -2.96
CA GLN A 164 -19.69 -8.90 -3.73
C GLN A 164 -18.25 -8.58 -4.13
N MET A 165 -17.29 -8.73 -3.21
CA MET A 165 -15.86 -8.54 -3.50
C MET A 165 -15.34 -9.53 -4.54
N ALA A 166 -15.76 -10.80 -4.48
CA ALA A 166 -15.42 -11.82 -5.48
C ALA A 166 -15.91 -11.43 -6.87
N ARG A 167 -17.14 -10.90 -7.00
CA ARG A 167 -17.66 -10.36 -8.27
C ARG A 167 -16.82 -9.19 -8.79
N PHE A 168 -16.31 -8.33 -7.92
CA PHE A 168 -15.42 -7.25 -8.33
C PHE A 168 -14.07 -7.79 -8.79
N MET A 169 -13.46 -8.70 -8.02
CA MET A 169 -12.19 -9.33 -8.41
C MET A 169 -12.30 -10.06 -9.75
N LEU A 170 -13.39 -10.79 -10.01
CA LEU A 170 -13.64 -11.46 -11.28
C LEU A 170 -13.78 -10.49 -12.47
N GLN A 171 -14.25 -9.26 -12.23
CA GLN A 171 -14.29 -8.22 -13.26
C GLN A 171 -12.91 -7.60 -13.49
N LEU A 172 -12.19 -7.27 -12.41
CA LEU A 172 -10.82 -6.74 -12.50
C LEU A 172 -9.86 -7.73 -13.15
N PHE A 173 -10.01 -9.02 -12.87
CA PHE A 173 -9.17 -10.08 -13.44
C PHE A 173 -9.33 -10.25 -14.96
N LYS A 174 -10.36 -9.67 -15.58
CA LYS A 174 -10.52 -9.64 -17.04
C LYS A 174 -9.74 -8.51 -17.72
N LEU A 175 -9.17 -7.59 -16.94
CA LEU A 175 -8.38 -6.48 -17.47
C LEU A 175 -6.94 -6.97 -17.67
N ASP A 176 -6.61 -7.24 -18.93
CA ASP A 176 -5.32 -7.80 -19.34
C ASP A 176 -4.33 -6.72 -19.80
N PHE A 177 -3.07 -6.92 -19.45
CA PHE A 177 -1.93 -6.09 -19.84
C PHE A 177 -0.80 -6.94 -20.40
N GLU A 178 -0.01 -6.36 -21.32
CA GLU A 178 1.09 -7.05 -22.02
C GLU A 178 2.38 -7.16 -21.21
N ARG A 179 2.58 -6.28 -20.22
CA ARG A 179 3.79 -6.24 -19.37
C ARG A 179 3.44 -5.86 -17.93
N VAL A 180 4.31 -6.23 -16.99
CA VAL A 180 4.27 -5.67 -15.64
C VAL A 180 4.89 -4.28 -15.67
N GLY A 181 4.19 -3.29 -15.11
CA GLY A 181 4.60 -1.90 -15.18
C GLY A 181 3.53 -0.92 -14.74
N SER A 182 3.84 0.37 -14.87
CA SER A 182 2.82 1.43 -14.76
C SER A 182 1.71 1.23 -15.78
N LEU A 183 0.52 1.74 -15.46
CA LEU A 183 -0.61 1.67 -16.37
C LEU A 183 -0.35 2.53 -17.63
N PRO A 184 -0.80 2.09 -18.81
CA PRO A 184 -0.92 2.98 -19.96
C PRO A 184 -1.77 4.21 -19.58
N SER A 185 -1.35 5.40 -20.01
CA SER A 185 -1.92 6.67 -19.56
C SER A 185 -2.64 7.49 -20.65
N PRO A 186 -3.62 6.93 -21.40
CA PRO A 186 -4.27 7.65 -22.49
C PRO A 186 -5.17 8.81 -22.02
N ARG A 187 -5.66 8.80 -20.76
CA ARG A 187 -6.55 9.83 -20.22
C ARG A 187 -5.79 11.01 -19.66
N THR A 188 -4.81 10.72 -18.82
CA THR A 188 -3.95 11.68 -18.12
C THR A 188 -2.82 12.19 -18.98
N LYS A 189 -2.38 11.40 -19.98
CA LYS A 189 -1.19 11.67 -20.81
C LYS A 189 0.08 11.86 -19.98
N PHE A 190 0.08 11.39 -18.73
CA PHE A 190 1.25 11.41 -17.87
C PHE A 190 2.33 10.51 -18.49
N PRO A 191 3.59 10.97 -18.64
CA PRO A 191 4.68 10.14 -19.15
C PRO A 191 5.13 9.14 -18.09
N ALA A 192 4.26 8.15 -17.81
CA ALA A 192 4.47 7.16 -16.78
C ALA A 192 5.74 6.34 -17.07
N PRO A 193 6.66 6.19 -16.10
CA PRO A 193 7.82 5.32 -16.25
C PRO A 193 7.38 3.86 -16.48
N ALA A 194 8.24 3.04 -17.06
CA ALA A 194 7.92 1.63 -17.29
C ALA A 194 7.74 0.86 -15.97
N ARG A 195 8.57 1.16 -14.95
CA ARG A 195 8.42 0.57 -13.61
C ARG A 195 7.29 1.20 -12.82
N PRO A 196 6.47 0.38 -12.13
CA PRO A 196 5.33 0.87 -11.40
C PRO A 196 5.73 1.56 -10.09
N LEU A 197 4.96 2.59 -9.72
CA LEU A 197 4.93 3.14 -8.38
C LEU A 197 4.04 2.26 -7.48
N THR A 198 4.61 1.19 -6.91
CA THR A 198 3.91 0.32 -5.96
C THR A 198 3.90 0.92 -4.56
N TRP A 199 3.00 0.44 -3.70
CA TRP A 199 2.98 0.84 -2.29
C TRP A 199 4.32 0.52 -1.62
N LYS A 200 4.89 -0.66 -1.88
CA LYS A 200 6.15 -1.11 -1.28
C LYS A 200 7.32 -0.18 -1.58
N VAL A 201 7.59 0.11 -2.86
CA VAL A 201 8.75 0.94 -3.23
C VAL A 201 8.62 2.35 -2.67
N HIS A 202 7.39 2.87 -2.64
CA HIS A 202 7.10 4.17 -2.02
C HIS A 202 7.28 4.13 -0.51
N ALA A 203 6.81 3.08 0.18
CA ALA A 203 6.96 2.92 1.63
C ALA A 203 8.44 2.81 2.03
N ILE A 204 9.26 2.05 1.30
CA ILE A 204 10.71 1.94 1.53
C ILE A 204 11.37 3.33 1.37
N LEU A 205 10.99 4.08 0.34
CA LEU A 205 11.51 5.43 0.14
C LEU A 205 11.07 6.38 1.26
N ARG A 206 9.76 6.48 1.49
CA ARG A 206 9.19 7.51 2.37
C ARG A 206 9.46 7.22 3.83
N LEU A 207 9.43 5.96 4.24
CA LEU A 207 9.61 5.57 5.64
C LEU A 207 11.02 5.06 5.94
N GLY A 208 11.73 4.48 4.96
CA GLY A 208 13.10 3.99 5.15
C GLY A 208 14.18 4.97 4.67
N GLY A 209 13.83 5.93 3.81
CA GLY A 209 14.77 6.90 3.25
C GLY A 209 15.61 6.36 2.07
N VAL A 210 15.27 5.18 1.54
CA VAL A 210 16.06 4.49 0.51
C VAL A 210 15.29 4.43 -0.79
N ASN A 211 15.89 4.90 -1.88
CA ASN A 211 15.34 4.73 -3.21
C ASN A 211 15.70 3.34 -3.77
N THR A 212 14.69 2.48 -3.92
CA THR A 212 14.83 1.12 -4.48
C THR A 212 14.14 0.93 -5.84
N PHE A 213 13.84 2.04 -6.54
CA PHE A 213 13.20 1.98 -7.86
C PHE A 213 14.07 1.27 -8.91
N GLY A 214 15.40 1.42 -8.81
CA GLY A 214 16.35 1.05 -9.87
C GLY A 214 16.09 1.82 -11.16
N ASP A 215 16.45 1.25 -12.32
CA ASP A 215 16.19 1.86 -13.63
C ASP A 215 14.69 1.89 -13.97
N ARG A 216 14.08 3.07 -13.93
CA ARG A 216 12.63 3.23 -14.13
C ARG A 216 12.19 3.13 -15.59
N ASP A 217 13.11 3.11 -16.54
CA ASP A 217 12.82 2.99 -17.98
C ASP A 217 12.60 1.53 -18.42
N GLU A 218 12.95 0.55 -17.56
CA GLU A 218 12.78 -0.88 -17.82
C GLU A 218 11.53 -1.47 -17.15
N GLY A 219 10.57 -1.97 -17.93
CA GLY A 219 9.47 -2.80 -17.41
C GLY A 219 9.85 -4.28 -17.29
N PHE A 220 8.90 -5.13 -16.86
CA PHE A 220 9.14 -6.58 -16.75
C PHE A 220 8.28 -7.36 -17.74
N SER A 221 8.91 -8.33 -18.41
CA SER A 221 8.23 -9.21 -19.38
C SER A 221 7.77 -10.51 -18.74
N THR A 222 8.26 -10.82 -17.53
CA THR A 222 7.89 -12.02 -16.79
C THR A 222 7.55 -11.73 -15.33
N THR A 223 6.74 -12.60 -14.72
CA THR A 223 6.47 -12.57 -13.29
C THR A 223 7.74 -12.81 -12.50
N ARG A 224 8.56 -13.77 -12.92
CA ARG A 224 9.82 -14.08 -12.22
C ARG A 224 10.75 -12.88 -12.14
N GLU A 225 10.95 -12.13 -13.23
CA GLU A 225 11.75 -10.91 -13.23
C GLU A 225 11.19 -9.87 -12.24
N TYR A 226 9.86 -9.68 -12.22
CA TYR A 226 9.22 -8.77 -11.28
C TYR A 226 9.40 -9.21 -9.81
N LEU A 227 9.19 -10.49 -9.49
CA LEU A 227 9.38 -10.99 -8.12
C LEU A 227 10.84 -10.89 -7.66
N GLN A 228 11.81 -11.11 -8.56
CA GLN A 228 13.23 -10.90 -8.28
C GLN A 228 13.54 -9.42 -8.03
N TYR A 229 12.95 -8.52 -8.82
CA TYR A 229 13.06 -7.08 -8.60
C TYR A 229 12.52 -6.67 -7.23
N VAL A 230 11.32 -7.12 -6.87
CA VAL A 230 10.68 -6.82 -5.60
C VAL A 230 11.46 -7.38 -4.40
N ASN A 231 12.03 -8.59 -4.52
CA ASN A 231 12.94 -9.14 -3.50
C ASN A 231 14.26 -8.35 -3.41
N ASN A 232 14.76 -7.85 -4.53
CA ASN A 232 15.95 -7.00 -4.54
C ASN A 232 15.70 -5.64 -3.86
N GLN A 233 14.46 -5.14 -3.85
CA GLN A 233 14.11 -3.97 -3.04
C GLN A 233 14.33 -4.21 -1.55
N ASP A 234 13.98 -5.40 -1.04
CA ASP A 234 14.24 -5.76 0.36
C ASP A 234 15.73 -5.87 0.66
N TRP A 235 16.50 -6.43 -0.28
CA TRP A 235 17.97 -6.47 -0.18
C TRP A 235 18.59 -5.08 -0.14
N GLN A 236 18.13 -4.18 -1.00
CA GLN A 236 18.60 -2.79 -1.02
C GLN A 236 18.19 -2.06 0.25
N GLN A 237 16.97 -2.26 0.73
CA GLN A 237 16.52 -1.70 2.00
C GLN A 237 17.40 -2.20 3.16
N LEU A 238 17.59 -3.52 3.28
CA LEU A 238 18.42 -4.11 4.34
C LEU A 238 19.85 -3.56 4.32
N ARG A 239 20.42 -3.34 3.14
CA ARG A 239 21.80 -2.84 2.99
C ARG A 239 21.93 -1.35 3.21
N LEU A 240 21.04 -0.56 2.60
CA LEU A 240 21.19 0.88 2.48
C LEU A 240 20.44 1.67 3.55
N GLN A 241 19.42 1.10 4.18
CA GLN A 241 18.74 1.78 5.28
C GLN A 241 19.61 1.63 6.54
N PRO A 242 20.08 2.73 7.16
CA PRO A 242 21.05 2.64 8.26
C PRO A 242 20.54 1.81 9.45
N ASN A 243 19.30 2.06 9.88
CA ASN A 243 18.63 1.39 11.00
C ASN A 243 17.85 0.12 10.58
N SER A 244 18.30 -0.57 9.53
CA SER A 244 17.60 -1.76 9.03
C SER A 244 17.70 -2.99 9.94
N ILE A 245 18.52 -2.93 10.99
CA ILE A 245 18.79 -4.03 11.91
C ILE A 245 18.63 -3.60 13.38
N ALA A 246 18.19 -4.52 14.25
CA ALA A 246 18.14 -4.32 15.70
C ALA A 246 19.38 -4.87 16.45
N GLY A 247 20.33 -5.49 15.73
CA GLY A 247 21.53 -6.09 16.28
C GLY A 247 22.06 -7.26 15.44
N PRO A 248 23.15 -7.92 15.89
CA PRO A 248 23.83 -8.95 15.11
C PRO A 248 22.93 -10.14 14.72
N GLU A 249 22.14 -10.66 15.66
CA GLU A 249 21.26 -11.80 15.39
C GLU A 249 20.12 -11.44 14.43
N HIS A 250 19.53 -10.25 14.59
CA HIS A 250 18.51 -9.75 13.67
C HIS A 250 19.10 -9.53 12.25
N ALA A 251 20.34 -9.04 12.15
CA ALA A 251 21.03 -8.86 10.87
C ALA A 251 21.29 -10.19 10.16
N ARG A 252 21.83 -11.19 10.87
CA ARG A 252 22.09 -12.54 10.33
C ARG A 252 20.80 -13.22 9.86
N SER A 253 19.77 -13.21 10.72
CA SER A 253 18.47 -13.84 10.41
C SER A 253 17.76 -13.15 9.24
N SER A 254 17.79 -11.82 9.17
CA SER A 254 17.23 -11.06 8.04
C SER A 254 17.96 -11.40 6.73
N TYR A 255 19.30 -11.39 6.75
CA TYR A 255 20.12 -11.74 5.58
C TYR A 255 19.80 -13.16 5.08
N ALA A 256 19.83 -14.14 5.98
CA ALA A 256 19.56 -15.54 5.65
C ALA A 256 18.12 -15.72 5.12
N SER A 257 17.15 -15.06 5.72
CA SER A 257 15.75 -15.15 5.30
C SER A 257 15.52 -14.56 3.91
N LEU A 258 16.14 -13.42 3.57
CA LEU A 258 16.06 -12.87 2.22
C LEU A 258 16.73 -13.78 1.16
N LYS A 259 17.80 -14.52 1.53
CA LYS A 259 18.37 -15.56 0.65
C LYS A 259 17.39 -16.70 0.43
N ILE A 260 16.71 -17.15 1.49
CA ILE A 260 15.68 -18.18 1.39
C ILE A 260 14.55 -17.71 0.47
N LEU A 261 13.96 -16.53 0.71
CA LEU A 261 12.89 -15.99 -0.14
C LEU A 261 13.32 -15.91 -1.60
N GLN A 262 14.53 -15.40 -1.86
CA GLN A 262 15.10 -15.34 -3.20
C GLN A 262 15.18 -16.73 -3.86
N SER A 263 15.61 -17.75 -3.10
CA SER A 263 15.73 -19.13 -3.59
C SER A 263 14.38 -19.78 -3.92
N LEU A 264 13.30 -19.33 -3.26
CA LEU A 264 11.96 -19.86 -3.44
C LEU A 264 11.23 -19.25 -4.65
N ILE A 265 11.65 -18.09 -5.16
CA ILE A 265 10.99 -17.40 -6.29
C ILE A 265 10.84 -18.31 -7.52
N PRO A 266 11.90 -18.98 -8.04
CA PRO A 266 11.76 -19.79 -9.24
C PRO A 266 10.77 -20.95 -9.09
N GLU A 267 10.68 -21.52 -7.90
CA GLU A 267 9.82 -22.67 -7.57
C GLU A 267 8.36 -22.25 -7.31
N LEU A 268 8.16 -21.13 -6.63
CA LEU A 268 6.84 -20.59 -6.30
C LEU A 268 6.29 -19.63 -7.37
N THR A 269 6.89 -19.62 -8.57
CA THR A 269 6.33 -18.96 -9.75
C THR A 269 5.54 -19.97 -10.58
N ASN A 270 4.24 -19.72 -10.78
CA ASN A 270 3.44 -20.46 -11.73
C ASN A 270 3.93 -20.19 -13.16
N THR A 271 4.52 -21.20 -13.79
CA THR A 271 5.10 -21.09 -15.14
C THR A 271 4.06 -20.84 -16.23
N THR A 272 2.80 -21.21 -16.00
CA THR A 272 1.69 -20.95 -16.94
C THR A 272 1.40 -19.45 -17.06
N TYR A 273 1.56 -18.71 -15.97
CA TYR A 273 1.29 -17.27 -15.87
C TYR A 273 2.56 -16.43 -15.81
N ASP A 274 3.73 -17.01 -16.08
CA ASP A 274 5.00 -16.29 -15.97
C ASP A 274 5.08 -15.15 -17.00
N ARG A 275 4.58 -15.35 -18.22
CA ARG A 275 4.58 -14.35 -19.31
C ARG A 275 3.24 -13.61 -19.47
N GLY A 276 2.41 -13.63 -18.44
CA GLY A 276 1.09 -13.01 -18.44
C GLY A 276 -0.06 -13.96 -18.84
N PRO A 277 -1.26 -13.43 -19.12
CA PRO A 277 -1.58 -11.99 -19.11
C PRO A 277 -1.35 -11.36 -17.74
N PHE A 278 -0.91 -10.10 -17.73
CA PHE A 278 -0.78 -9.33 -16.48
C PHE A 278 -2.11 -8.64 -16.16
N LYS A 279 -2.35 -8.34 -14.89
CA LYS A 279 -3.66 -7.91 -14.37
C LYS A 279 -3.54 -6.55 -13.68
N LEU A 280 -4.67 -5.85 -13.56
CA LEU A 280 -4.75 -4.63 -12.77
C LEU A 280 -4.61 -4.98 -11.29
N ILE A 281 -3.50 -4.60 -10.67
CA ILE A 281 -3.28 -4.71 -9.23
C ILE A 281 -3.49 -3.33 -8.61
N CYS A 282 -4.16 -3.30 -7.47
CA CYS A 282 -4.28 -2.15 -6.59
C CYS A 282 -3.83 -2.63 -5.22
N ASP A 283 -2.68 -2.15 -4.75
CA ASP A 283 -2.15 -2.64 -3.48
C ASP A 283 -3.12 -2.34 -2.33
N ASP A 284 -3.93 -1.27 -2.42
CA ASP A 284 -4.90 -0.84 -1.39
C ASP A 284 -6.34 -1.33 -1.62
N PHE A 285 -6.56 -2.23 -2.58
CA PHE A 285 -7.90 -2.81 -2.78
C PHE A 285 -8.25 -3.78 -1.65
N GLY A 286 -9.26 -3.44 -0.85
CA GLY A 286 -9.75 -4.29 0.23
C GLY A 286 -10.96 -3.72 0.97
N LEU A 287 -11.42 -4.45 1.99
CA LEU A 287 -12.62 -4.09 2.77
C LEU A 287 -12.50 -2.74 3.50
N GLY A 288 -11.29 -2.25 3.73
CA GLY A 288 -11.04 -0.93 4.28
C GLY A 288 -11.52 0.22 3.40
N ASN A 289 -11.63 -0.02 2.09
CA ASN A 289 -11.85 0.98 1.05
C ASN A 289 -13.16 0.75 0.27
N VAL A 290 -14.15 0.14 0.94
CA VAL A 290 -15.49 -0.04 0.37
C VAL A 290 -16.56 0.63 1.22
N ILE A 291 -17.52 1.26 0.55
CA ILE A 291 -18.68 1.92 1.15
C ILE A 291 -19.89 1.02 0.99
N VAL A 292 -20.60 0.77 2.08
CA VAL A 292 -21.88 0.04 2.09
C VAL A 292 -23.04 1.00 2.31
N ARG A 293 -24.23 0.60 1.85
CA ARG A 293 -25.44 1.42 1.91
C ARG A 293 -25.75 1.89 3.33
N SER A 294 -25.63 1.01 4.33
CA SER A 294 -25.83 1.36 5.73
C SER A 294 -25.21 0.29 6.65
N LYS A 295 -25.32 0.47 7.97
CA LYS A 295 -24.87 -0.53 8.96
C LYS A 295 -25.67 -1.85 8.89
N ASP A 296 -26.93 -1.78 8.45
CA ASP A 296 -27.84 -2.93 8.39
C ASP A 296 -28.00 -3.50 6.96
N ASP A 297 -27.52 -2.77 5.94
CA ASP A 297 -27.50 -3.20 4.54
C ASP A 297 -26.07 -3.13 4.01
N LEU A 298 -25.41 -4.28 4.03
CA LEU A 298 -24.02 -4.47 3.61
C LEU A 298 -23.85 -4.49 2.08
N THR A 299 -24.86 -4.05 1.30
CA THR A 299 -24.71 -3.87 -0.15
C THR A 299 -23.64 -2.81 -0.41
N ILE A 300 -22.60 -3.17 -1.15
CA ILE A 300 -21.52 -2.25 -1.52
C ILE A 300 -22.04 -1.25 -2.56
N THR A 301 -21.96 0.03 -2.21
CA THR A 301 -22.36 1.17 -3.05
C THR A 301 -21.17 1.94 -3.61
N GLY A 302 -19.95 1.66 -3.13
CA GLY A 302 -18.74 2.31 -3.59
C GLY A 302 -17.47 1.53 -3.31
N VAL A 303 -16.52 1.59 -4.24
CA VAL A 303 -15.12 1.26 -4.04
C VAL A 303 -14.33 2.56 -4.20
N ILE A 304 -13.59 2.93 -3.16
CA ILE A 304 -12.82 4.18 -3.09
C ILE A 304 -11.33 3.87 -2.92
N ASP A 305 -10.50 4.91 -2.87
CA ASP A 305 -9.07 4.82 -2.55
C ASP A 305 -8.33 3.74 -3.35
N LEU A 306 -8.48 3.79 -4.68
CA LEU A 306 -7.79 2.92 -5.64
C LEU A 306 -6.35 3.38 -5.86
N GLU A 307 -5.57 3.35 -4.78
CA GLU A 307 -4.19 3.82 -4.76
C GLU A 307 -3.21 2.71 -5.15
N TRP A 308 -2.00 3.12 -5.54
CA TRP A 308 -0.89 2.20 -5.82
C TRP A 308 -1.25 1.16 -6.88
N VAL A 309 -1.83 1.65 -7.98
CA VAL A 309 -2.35 0.84 -9.07
C VAL A 309 -1.30 0.62 -10.16
N TYR A 310 -1.21 -0.61 -10.65
CA TYR A 310 -0.25 -0.99 -11.68
C TYR A 310 -0.69 -2.26 -12.42
N ALA A 311 -0.07 -2.54 -13.56
CA ALA A 311 -0.17 -3.83 -14.22
C ALA A 311 0.81 -4.80 -13.57
N GLY A 312 0.34 -5.91 -13.02
CA GLY A 312 1.16 -6.88 -12.27
C GLY A 312 0.84 -8.35 -12.54
N PRO A 313 1.59 -9.29 -11.94
CA PRO A 313 1.39 -10.72 -12.17
C PRO A 313 -0.02 -11.21 -11.85
N ALA A 314 -0.62 -12.03 -12.74
CA ALA A 314 -1.93 -12.66 -12.48
C ALA A 314 -1.91 -13.51 -11.21
N GLN A 315 -0.82 -14.24 -10.97
CA GLN A 315 -0.63 -15.07 -9.78
C GLN A 315 -0.46 -14.26 -8.48
N LEU A 316 -0.01 -13.00 -8.58
CA LEU A 316 0.02 -12.09 -7.43
C LEU A 316 -1.41 -11.63 -7.10
N PHE A 317 -2.17 -11.18 -8.12
CA PHE A 317 -3.58 -10.84 -7.97
C PHE A 317 -4.40 -12.01 -7.41
N ALA A 318 -4.13 -13.22 -7.89
CA ALA A 318 -4.78 -14.46 -7.48
C ALA A 318 -4.11 -15.13 -6.27
N SER A 319 -3.64 -14.34 -5.31
CA SER A 319 -3.30 -14.84 -3.98
C SER A 319 -4.49 -14.72 -3.05
N ALA A 320 -4.48 -15.45 -1.92
CA ALA A 320 -5.45 -15.22 -0.85
C ALA A 320 -5.50 -13.71 -0.51
N PRO A 321 -6.69 -13.08 -0.52
CA PRO A 321 -6.77 -11.65 -0.25
C PRO A 321 -6.22 -11.32 1.13
N TRP A 322 -5.33 -10.33 1.22
CA TRP A 322 -4.77 -9.91 2.50
C TRP A 322 -5.84 -9.30 3.42
N TRP A 323 -6.89 -8.69 2.85
CA TRP A 323 -7.92 -7.95 3.58
C TRP A 323 -9.01 -8.81 4.22
N LEU A 324 -8.89 -10.14 4.22
CA LEU A 324 -9.93 -11.04 4.75
C LEU A 324 -10.38 -10.63 6.16
N LEU A 325 -9.44 -10.25 7.04
CA LEU A 325 -9.78 -9.76 8.37
C LEU A 325 -9.60 -8.25 8.53
N LEU A 326 -9.85 -7.46 7.47
CA LEU A 326 -9.60 -6.01 7.36
C LEU A 326 -8.12 -5.57 7.40
N ASP A 327 -7.24 -6.39 7.97
CA ASP A 327 -5.83 -6.05 8.15
C ASP A 327 -4.87 -6.93 7.35
N ARG A 328 -3.70 -6.40 7.01
CA ARG A 328 -2.66 -7.17 6.33
C ARG A 328 -1.98 -8.13 7.32
N PRO A 329 -1.85 -9.43 7.02
CA PRO A 329 -1.17 -10.38 7.91
C PRO A 329 0.34 -10.16 8.15
N ILE A 330 0.90 -9.08 7.60
CA ILE A 330 2.29 -8.65 7.80
C ILE A 330 2.45 -7.63 8.93
N ASN A 331 1.35 -7.10 9.47
CA ASN A 331 1.41 -6.17 10.59
C ASN A 331 1.69 -6.90 11.90
N THR A 332 2.24 -6.17 12.88
CA THR A 332 2.69 -6.75 14.16
C THR A 332 1.60 -7.45 14.98
N GLU A 333 0.31 -7.08 14.80
CA GLU A 333 -0.82 -7.81 15.42
C GLU A 333 -0.91 -9.29 14.97
N TRP A 334 -0.19 -9.66 13.91
CA TRP A 334 -0.11 -11.00 13.35
C TRP A 334 1.20 -11.71 13.64
N ASP A 335 2.18 -11.05 14.25
CA ASP A 335 3.46 -11.68 14.54
C ASP A 335 3.29 -12.84 15.53
N PHE A 336 4.16 -13.83 15.40
CA PHE A 336 4.24 -14.90 16.37
C PHE A 336 4.92 -14.38 17.64
N GLU A 337 4.23 -14.49 18.77
CA GLU A 337 4.75 -14.12 20.09
C GLU A 337 5.11 -15.37 20.87
N GLU A 338 6.34 -15.48 21.35
CA GLU A 338 6.83 -16.62 22.15
C GLU A 338 6.60 -18.00 21.48
N GLY A 339 6.53 -18.03 20.15
CA GLY A 339 6.29 -19.24 19.36
C GLY A 339 4.80 -19.61 19.19
N GLU A 340 3.89 -18.81 19.72
CA GLU A 340 2.45 -18.97 19.56
C GLU A 340 1.95 -18.20 18.32
N ALA A 341 1.02 -18.81 17.59
CA ALA A 341 0.38 -18.16 16.44
C ALA A 341 -0.59 -17.07 16.90
N PRO A 342 -0.81 -16.00 16.10
CA PRO A 342 -1.74 -14.94 16.47
C PRO A 342 -3.15 -15.48 16.64
N LYS A 343 -3.92 -14.89 17.58
CA LYS A 343 -5.31 -15.31 17.89
C LYS A 343 -6.23 -15.31 16.67
N ALA A 344 -5.94 -14.48 15.68
CA ALA A 344 -6.70 -14.36 14.44
C ALA A 344 -6.47 -15.53 13.45
N THR A 345 -5.53 -16.43 13.71
CA THR A 345 -5.12 -17.51 12.78
C THR A 345 -6.28 -18.38 12.32
N ASP A 346 -7.06 -18.93 13.26
CA ASP A 346 -8.16 -19.84 12.91
C ASP A 346 -9.23 -19.09 12.12
N ARG A 347 -9.58 -17.88 12.56
CA ARG A 347 -10.56 -17.04 11.87
C ARG A 347 -10.10 -16.64 10.47
N TYR A 348 -8.81 -16.43 10.25
CA TYR A 348 -8.25 -16.15 8.93
C TYR A 348 -8.52 -17.33 7.98
N PHE A 349 -8.24 -18.57 8.41
CA PHE A 349 -8.45 -19.75 7.57
C PHE A 349 -9.94 -20.07 7.34
N GLU A 350 -10.81 -19.82 8.33
CA GLU A 350 -12.27 -19.89 8.15
C GLU A 350 -12.74 -18.90 7.07
N CYS A 351 -12.32 -17.63 7.18
CA CYS A 351 -12.64 -16.60 6.21
C CYS A 351 -12.08 -16.91 4.81
N LEU A 352 -10.86 -17.44 4.72
CA LEU A 352 -10.28 -17.89 3.45
C LEU A 352 -11.11 -19.00 2.82
N ALA A 353 -11.59 -19.97 3.61
CA ALA A 353 -12.44 -21.04 3.12
C ALA A 353 -13.80 -20.51 2.61
N ILE A 354 -14.41 -19.56 3.32
CA ILE A 354 -15.64 -18.88 2.88
C ILE A 354 -15.39 -18.15 1.56
N PHE A 355 -14.32 -17.34 1.49
CA PHE A 355 -13.98 -16.55 0.31
C PHE A 355 -13.75 -17.43 -0.93
N LYS A 356 -12.96 -18.50 -0.79
CA LYS A 356 -12.71 -19.44 -1.90
C LYS A 356 -13.99 -20.10 -2.40
N ARG A 357 -14.89 -20.49 -1.49
CA ARG A 357 -16.19 -21.07 -1.86
C ARG A 357 -17.01 -20.07 -2.68
N VAL A 358 -17.22 -18.86 -2.16
CA VAL A 358 -18.06 -17.87 -2.87
C VAL A 358 -17.44 -17.44 -4.19
N LEU A 359 -16.12 -17.30 -4.26
CA LEU A 359 -15.43 -16.99 -5.50
C LEU A 359 -15.66 -18.05 -6.57
N ALA A 360 -15.52 -19.34 -6.21
CA ALA A 360 -15.73 -20.43 -7.15
C ALA A 360 -17.19 -20.52 -7.64
N GLU A 361 -18.15 -20.21 -6.77
CA GLU A 361 -19.58 -20.12 -7.12
C GLU A 361 -19.84 -18.96 -8.11
N GLU A 362 -19.39 -17.76 -7.80
CA GLU A 362 -19.58 -16.57 -8.65
C GLU A 362 -18.85 -16.71 -9.99
N GLU A 363 -17.65 -17.29 -10.02
CA GLU A 363 -16.91 -17.53 -11.25
C GLU A 363 -17.63 -18.55 -12.17
N ALA A 364 -18.18 -19.61 -11.57
CA ALA A 364 -18.97 -20.60 -12.28
C ALA A 364 -20.23 -19.97 -12.91
N GLU A 365 -20.93 -19.09 -12.17
CA GLU A 365 -22.09 -18.36 -12.67
C GLU A 365 -21.71 -17.40 -13.81
N MET A 366 -20.66 -16.59 -13.63
CA MET A 366 -20.23 -15.57 -14.61
C MET A 366 -19.70 -16.17 -15.92
N THR A 367 -19.06 -17.34 -15.87
CA THR A 367 -18.48 -18.00 -17.06
C THR A 367 -19.42 -19.04 -17.69
N GLY A 368 -20.58 -19.29 -17.08
CA GLY A 368 -21.47 -20.38 -17.50
C GLY A 368 -20.80 -21.76 -17.40
N ASN A 369 -19.97 -21.97 -16.36
CA ASN A 369 -19.15 -23.16 -16.12
C ASN A 369 -18.07 -23.47 -17.19
N ARG A 370 -17.64 -22.46 -17.96
CA ARG A 370 -16.68 -22.68 -19.08
C ARG A 370 -15.21 -22.40 -18.72
N GLY A 371 -14.91 -21.96 -17.51
CA GLY A 371 -13.55 -21.80 -16.99
C GLY A 371 -13.54 -21.32 -15.53
N LYS A 372 -12.49 -21.69 -14.77
CA LYS A 372 -12.31 -21.35 -13.34
C LYS A 372 -10.91 -20.76 -13.09
N GLU A 373 -10.52 -19.80 -13.93
CA GLU A 373 -9.15 -19.30 -13.98
C GLU A 373 -8.70 -18.69 -12.65
N LEU A 374 -9.50 -17.79 -12.07
CA LEU A 374 -9.12 -17.08 -10.84
C LEU A 374 -9.23 -17.98 -9.62
N SER A 375 -10.30 -18.76 -9.47
CA SER A 375 -10.45 -19.66 -8.32
C SER A 375 -9.44 -20.80 -8.31
N GLU A 376 -9.08 -21.37 -9.47
CA GLU A 376 -8.00 -22.37 -9.58
C GLU A 376 -6.64 -21.77 -9.26
N LEU A 377 -6.37 -20.53 -9.69
CA LEU A 377 -5.10 -19.86 -9.40
C LEU A 377 -4.95 -19.50 -7.91
N ILE A 378 -6.03 -19.09 -7.24
CA ILE A 378 -6.05 -18.91 -5.78
C ILE A 378 -5.81 -20.25 -5.07
N GLN A 379 -6.50 -21.32 -5.49
CA GLN A 379 -6.28 -22.66 -4.94
C GLN A 379 -4.81 -23.10 -5.09
N TRP A 380 -4.22 -22.90 -6.27
CA TRP A 380 -2.80 -23.17 -6.51
C TRP A 380 -1.89 -22.35 -5.58
N SER A 381 -2.19 -21.07 -5.37
CA SER A 381 -1.37 -20.19 -4.53
C SER A 381 -1.34 -20.64 -3.06
N GLU A 382 -2.45 -21.21 -2.57
CA GLU A 382 -2.55 -21.78 -1.23
C GLU A 382 -1.83 -23.12 -1.15
N ASP A 383 -2.07 -24.03 -2.10
CA ASP A 383 -1.52 -25.39 -2.10
C ASP A 383 0.01 -25.38 -2.22
N SER A 384 0.55 -24.52 -3.08
CA SER A 384 1.99 -24.32 -3.24
C SER A 384 2.64 -23.52 -2.11
N GLY A 385 1.86 -22.70 -1.41
CA GLY A 385 2.37 -21.70 -0.46
C GLY A 385 2.86 -20.40 -1.12
N ALA A 386 2.69 -20.23 -2.44
CA ALA A 386 3.07 -19.02 -3.15
C ALA A 386 2.37 -17.76 -2.60
N MET A 387 1.13 -17.87 -2.11
CA MET A 387 0.43 -16.71 -1.53
C MET A 387 1.18 -16.08 -0.35
N TRP A 388 1.90 -16.88 0.45
CA TRP A 388 2.69 -16.39 1.57
C TRP A 388 3.94 -15.65 1.10
N LEU A 389 4.63 -16.19 0.08
CA LEU A 389 5.74 -15.49 -0.57
C LEU A 389 5.27 -14.16 -1.17
N HIS A 390 4.13 -14.16 -1.87
CA HIS A 390 3.56 -12.95 -2.45
C HIS A 390 3.23 -11.88 -1.40
N MET A 391 2.69 -12.26 -0.24
CA MET A 391 2.44 -11.32 0.87
C MET A 391 3.74 -10.69 1.38
N LEU A 392 4.79 -11.50 1.59
CA LEU A 392 6.10 -11.01 2.04
C LEU A 392 6.76 -10.10 1.01
N LEU A 393 6.69 -10.48 -0.28
CA LEU A 393 7.25 -9.68 -1.35
C LEU A 393 6.48 -8.37 -1.54
N SER A 394 5.18 -8.34 -1.28
CA SER A 394 4.37 -7.13 -1.45
C SER A 394 4.45 -6.15 -0.27
N SER A 395 5.04 -6.56 0.85
CA SER A 395 5.28 -5.70 2.01
C SER A 395 6.62 -4.98 1.93
N GLY A 396 6.66 -3.71 2.32
CA GLY A 396 7.92 -3.10 2.78
C GLY A 396 8.23 -3.59 4.20
N PHE A 397 9.52 -3.61 4.58
CA PHE A 397 9.97 -3.99 5.93
C PHE A 397 9.68 -5.46 6.31
N PHE A 398 10.42 -6.38 5.69
CA PHE A 398 10.36 -7.81 6.01
C PHE A 398 10.66 -8.13 7.49
N ASP A 399 9.85 -9.01 8.08
CA ASP A 399 10.07 -9.61 9.40
C ASP A 399 9.94 -11.15 9.35
N THR A 400 10.91 -11.83 9.97
CA THR A 400 10.97 -13.29 10.10
C THR A 400 9.88 -13.90 10.98
N LEU A 401 9.33 -13.13 11.92
CA LEU A 401 8.27 -13.58 12.83
C LEU A 401 6.86 -13.30 12.30
N SER A 402 6.76 -12.60 11.16
CA SER A 402 5.49 -12.31 10.51
C SER A 402 4.70 -13.56 10.18
N PHE A 403 3.38 -13.45 10.25
CA PHE A 403 2.49 -14.58 9.98
C PHE A 403 2.77 -15.26 8.63
N PRO A 404 2.92 -14.55 7.48
CA PRO A 404 3.26 -15.18 6.21
C PRO A 404 4.61 -15.91 6.23
N CYS A 405 5.64 -15.37 6.89
CA CYS A 405 6.94 -16.03 7.00
C CYS A 405 6.82 -17.35 7.76
N MET A 406 6.11 -17.35 8.87
CA MET A 406 5.88 -18.54 9.69
C MET A 406 5.01 -19.58 8.97
N GLN A 407 4.01 -19.16 8.20
CA GLN A 407 3.23 -20.06 7.36
C GLN A 407 4.09 -20.66 6.23
N LEU A 408 4.97 -19.87 5.61
CA LEU A 408 5.88 -20.35 4.58
C LEU A 408 6.89 -21.36 5.16
N ARG A 409 7.48 -21.09 6.34
CA ARG A 409 8.32 -22.03 7.08
C ARG A 409 7.58 -23.34 7.38
N LYS A 410 6.32 -23.25 7.86
CA LYS A 410 5.48 -24.43 8.11
C LYS A 410 5.21 -25.24 6.84
N ARG A 411 4.97 -24.57 5.70
CA ARG A 411 4.75 -25.21 4.40
C ARG A 411 5.98 -25.92 3.85
N ARG A 412 7.16 -25.30 3.99
CA ARG A 412 8.44 -25.89 3.55
C ARG A 412 8.94 -27.00 4.46
N GLY A 413 8.62 -26.91 5.75
CA GLY A 413 9.13 -27.78 6.79
C GLY A 413 10.17 -27.06 7.64
N ALA A 414 10.00 -27.12 8.96
CA ALA A 414 10.86 -26.43 9.92
C ALA A 414 12.33 -26.85 9.79
N GLU A 415 12.59 -28.16 9.65
CA GLU A 415 13.95 -28.70 9.50
C GLU A 415 14.66 -28.14 8.27
N TRP A 416 14.00 -28.15 7.11
CA TRP A 416 14.55 -27.58 5.88
C TRP A 416 14.85 -26.09 6.02
N TRP A 417 13.94 -25.34 6.66
CA TRP A 417 14.08 -23.90 6.84
C TRP A 417 15.25 -23.57 7.76
N ASP A 418 15.33 -24.26 8.91
CA ASP A 418 16.36 -24.03 9.92
C ASP A 418 17.75 -24.40 9.37
N GLU A 419 17.86 -25.50 8.61
CA GLU A 419 19.10 -25.85 7.89
C GLU A 419 19.56 -24.77 6.91
N ARG A 420 18.64 -24.18 6.14
CA ARG A 420 18.97 -23.10 5.19
C ARG A 420 19.33 -21.80 5.91
N ILE A 421 18.69 -21.50 7.04
CA ILE A 421 19.06 -20.37 7.88
C ILE A 421 20.52 -20.54 8.36
N ASP A 422 20.86 -21.71 8.88
CA ASP A 422 22.22 -22.00 9.36
C ASP A 422 23.26 -21.97 8.21
N GLU A 423 22.90 -22.46 7.03
CA GLU A 423 23.76 -22.38 5.84
C GLU A 423 24.07 -20.93 5.43
N TYR A 424 23.09 -20.04 5.48
CA TYR A 424 23.26 -18.67 4.99
C TYR A 424 23.75 -17.68 6.04
N ARG A 425 23.57 -17.97 7.34
CA ARG A 425 23.93 -17.03 8.41
C ARG A 425 25.42 -17.01 8.76
N ASP A 426 26.11 -18.15 8.65
CA ASP A 426 27.47 -18.33 9.19
C ASP A 426 28.54 -18.26 8.09
N THR A 427 28.61 -17.11 7.41
CA THR A 427 29.61 -16.86 6.34
C THR A 427 30.42 -15.59 6.62
N GLU A 428 31.65 -15.53 6.09
CA GLU A 428 32.51 -14.34 6.20
C GLU A 428 31.89 -13.09 5.56
N GLU A 429 31.10 -13.28 4.49
CA GLU A 429 30.31 -12.22 3.87
C GLU A 429 29.28 -11.64 4.85
N VAL A 430 28.58 -12.50 5.59
CA VAL A 430 27.57 -12.07 6.56
C VAL A 430 28.21 -11.38 7.76
N GLU A 431 29.33 -11.87 8.27
CA GLU A 431 30.04 -11.19 9.37
C GLU A 431 30.53 -9.78 8.96
N THR A 432 30.99 -9.64 7.72
CA THR A 432 31.34 -8.32 7.16
C THR A 432 30.12 -7.41 7.05
N PHE A 433 29.00 -7.94 6.53
CA PHE A 433 27.74 -7.22 6.46
C PHE A 433 27.25 -6.77 7.85
N VAL A 434 27.26 -7.65 8.84
CA VAL A 434 26.85 -7.36 10.22
C VAL A 434 27.71 -6.23 10.81
N THR A 435 29.04 -6.31 10.63
CA THR A 435 29.96 -5.28 11.14
C THR A 435 29.65 -3.91 10.54
N ASN A 436 29.54 -3.83 9.21
CA ASN A 436 29.22 -2.57 8.52
C ASN A 436 27.85 -2.03 8.95
N LYS A 437 26.84 -2.90 9.08
CA LYS A 437 25.50 -2.48 9.51
C LYS A 437 25.45 -1.95 10.95
N LEU A 438 26.30 -2.47 11.85
CA LEU A 438 26.40 -1.93 13.21
C LEU A 438 27.04 -0.53 13.21
N ASP A 439 28.00 -0.28 12.32
CA ASP A 439 28.59 1.05 12.14
C ASP A 439 27.54 2.04 11.58
N ASP A 440 26.74 1.62 10.59
CA ASP A 440 25.64 2.43 10.05
C ASP A 440 24.60 2.76 11.13
N LEU A 441 24.19 1.78 11.93
CA LEU A 441 23.22 1.97 13.02
C LEU A 441 23.76 2.96 14.05
N ALA A 442 25.04 2.82 14.45
CA ALA A 442 25.66 3.76 15.38
C ALA A 442 25.84 5.18 14.81
N ALA A 443 25.93 5.33 13.48
CA ALA A 443 25.92 6.64 12.82
C ALA A 443 24.51 7.23 12.78
N TYR A 444 23.50 6.39 12.51
CA TYR A 444 22.09 6.74 12.55
C TYR A 444 21.66 7.25 13.93
N ASP A 445 21.99 6.53 15.01
CA ASP A 445 21.60 6.90 16.38
C ASP A 445 22.07 8.33 16.74
N LYS A 446 23.26 8.72 16.28
CA LYS A 446 23.79 10.09 16.49
C LYS A 446 23.03 11.15 15.71
N VAL A 447 22.48 10.81 14.55
CA VAL A 447 21.64 11.70 13.75
C VAL A 447 20.27 11.80 14.42
N GLU A 448 19.71 10.67 14.86
CA GLU A 448 18.46 10.58 15.58
C GLU A 448 18.46 11.45 16.84
N ASP A 449 19.46 11.30 17.72
CA ASP A 449 19.62 12.13 18.92
C ASP A 449 19.57 13.65 18.62
N LYS A 450 20.18 14.08 17.51
CA LYS A 450 20.18 15.49 17.09
C LYS A 450 18.81 15.93 16.59
N VAL A 451 18.13 15.09 15.80
CA VAL A 451 16.80 15.42 15.28
C VAL A 451 15.78 15.46 16.43
N GLU A 452 15.86 14.53 17.38
CA GLU A 452 15.04 14.56 18.59
C GLU A 452 15.29 15.82 19.43
N HIS A 453 16.55 16.26 19.54
CA HIS A 453 16.87 17.53 20.19
C HIS A 453 16.22 18.72 19.48
N TYR A 454 16.32 18.81 18.15
CA TYR A 454 15.67 19.88 17.39
C TYR A 454 14.14 19.80 17.49
N LYS A 455 13.58 18.59 17.55
CA LYS A 455 12.14 18.37 17.73
C LYS A 455 11.68 18.90 19.08
N ALA A 456 12.46 18.68 20.15
CA ALA A 456 12.18 19.23 21.47
C ALA A 456 12.22 20.77 21.48
N LEU A 457 13.17 21.40 20.77
CA LEU A 457 13.23 22.86 20.61
C LEU A 457 12.04 23.41 19.82
N MET A 458 11.58 22.69 18.80
CA MET A 458 10.38 23.04 18.04
C MET A 458 9.13 22.97 18.93
N ASP A 459 8.99 21.90 19.73
CA ASP A 459 7.87 21.70 20.64
C ASP A 459 7.84 22.73 21.78
N SER A 460 9.01 23.16 22.27
CA SER A 460 9.15 24.23 23.26
C SER A 460 9.01 25.64 22.68
N LYS A 461 8.81 25.77 21.35
CA LYS A 461 8.73 27.02 20.60
C LYS A 461 10.01 27.86 20.61
N GLU A 462 11.14 27.23 20.89
CA GLU A 462 12.48 27.82 20.75
C GLU A 462 12.98 27.78 19.30
N MET A 463 12.38 26.91 18.48
CA MET A 463 12.63 26.77 17.04
C MET A 463 11.31 26.84 16.27
N THR A 464 11.29 27.50 15.11
CA THR A 464 10.11 27.50 14.25
C THR A 464 10.00 26.18 13.46
N ILE A 465 8.80 25.84 12.96
CA ILE A 465 8.61 24.67 12.09
C ILE A 465 9.46 24.81 10.82
N GLU A 466 9.53 26.01 10.22
CA GLU A 466 10.34 26.27 9.02
C GLU A 466 11.84 26.05 9.28
N ASP A 467 12.34 26.57 10.41
CA ASP A 467 13.74 26.36 10.81
C ASP A 467 14.04 24.87 11.06
N PHE A 468 13.12 24.15 11.72
CA PHE A 468 13.24 22.71 11.97
C PHE A 468 13.35 21.94 10.66
N ILE A 469 12.40 22.15 9.74
CA ILE A 469 12.39 21.51 8.42
C ILE A 469 13.71 21.78 7.69
N CYS A 470 14.15 23.05 7.64
CA CYS A 470 15.39 23.43 6.95
C CYS A 470 16.64 22.77 7.57
N THR A 471 16.72 22.76 8.90
CA THR A 471 17.86 22.22 9.65
C THR A 471 17.94 20.71 9.51
N VAL A 472 16.83 20.00 9.74
CA VAL A 472 16.78 18.54 9.65
C VAL A 472 16.97 18.07 8.22
N SER A 473 16.35 18.71 7.22
CA SER A 473 16.56 18.38 5.80
C SER A 473 18.04 18.46 5.41
N SER A 474 18.73 19.50 5.90
CA SER A 474 20.16 19.69 5.63
C SER A 474 21.02 18.62 6.34
N LEU A 475 20.68 18.29 7.58
CA LEU A 475 21.36 17.23 8.35
C LEU A 475 21.23 15.87 7.65
N LEU A 476 20.03 15.49 7.21
CA LEU A 476 19.75 14.21 6.56
C LEU A 476 20.42 14.11 5.19
N ARG A 477 20.47 15.20 4.41
CA ARG A 477 21.21 15.23 3.14
C ARG A 477 22.71 15.02 3.32
N VAL A 478 23.30 15.61 4.37
CA VAL A 478 24.73 15.42 4.67
C VAL A 478 24.99 13.97 5.05
N ALA A 479 24.14 13.38 5.90
CA ALA A 479 24.25 11.97 6.29
C ALA A 479 24.21 11.03 5.07
N GLN A 480 23.28 11.25 4.13
CA GLN A 480 23.16 10.47 2.89
C GLN A 480 24.34 10.65 1.92
N SER A 481 25.10 11.76 2.02
CA SER A 481 26.25 12.04 1.13
C SER A 481 27.60 11.53 1.66
N MET A 482 27.62 11.03 2.90
CA MET A 482 28.81 10.44 3.53
C MET A 482 28.90 8.92 3.33
N GLU A 483 27.87 8.32 2.73
CA GLU A 483 27.79 6.94 2.20
C GLU A 483 28.15 6.92 0.71
#